data_AF-A0A3L6SKI9-F1
#
_entry.id   AF-A0A3L6SKI9-F1
#
_cell.length_a   1.000
_cell.length_b   1.000
_cell.length_c   1.000
_cell.angle_alpha   90.00
_cell.angle_beta   90.00
_cell.angle_gamma   90.00
#
_symmetry.space_group_name_H-M   'P 1'
#
loop_
_entity.id
_entity.type
_entity.pdbx_description
1 polymer ?
#
loop_
_entity_poly.entity_id
_entity_poly.type
_entity_poly.pdbx_seq_one_letter_code
_entity_poly.pdbx_strand_id
1 'polypeptide(L)'
;MDFMKALAVIEYLLANGAERAVDEITDNSSQIVKLTSFEYVESNGKDVGLNVRKKAETVLSIVDNRDKLQQVREKAAATRDK
;
A
#
# COMPACT_ATOMS: atom_id res chain seq x y z
N MET A 1 1.48 2.33 15.65
CA MET A 1 1.44 3.43 14.65
C MET A 1 2.16 3.02 13.35
N ASP A 2 2.84 1.87 13.34
CA ASP A 2 3.90 1.59 12.37
C ASP A 2 3.42 0.93 11.07
N PHE A 3 2.35 0.12 11.10
CA PHE A 3 1.81 -0.50 9.89
C PHE A 3 1.20 0.51 8.90
N MET A 4 0.46 1.51 9.40
CA MET A 4 -0.11 2.55 8.53
C MET A 4 0.98 3.36 7.82
N LYS A 5 2.05 3.71 8.54
CA LYS A 5 3.19 4.43 7.98
C LYS A 5 3.93 3.56 6.97
N ALA A 6 4.17 2.28 7.29
CA ALA A 6 4.81 1.35 6.36
C ALA A 6 3.99 1.17 5.07
N LEU A 7 2.68 0.95 5.18
CA LEU A 7 1.79 0.83 4.01
C LEU A 7 1.74 2.11 3.17
N ALA A 8 1.78 3.29 3.81
CA ALA A 8 1.88 4.56 3.09
C ALA A 8 3.20 4.71 2.33
N VAL A 9 4.32 4.26 2.91
CA VAL A 9 5.62 4.23 2.23
C VAL A 9 5.59 3.26 1.05
N ILE A 10 5.02 2.06 1.22
CA ILE A 10 4.88 1.07 0.14
C ILE A 10 4.06 1.65 -1.02
N GLU A 11 2.91 2.24 -0.73
CA GLU A 11 2.08 2.90 -1.75
C GLU A 11 2.84 4.03 -2.48
N TYR A 12 3.61 4.84 -1.74
CA TYR A 12 4.44 5.88 -2.32
C TYR A 12 5.51 5.29 -3.25
N LEU A 13 6.18 4.21 -2.85
CA LEU A 13 7.21 3.53 -3.65
C LEU A 13 6.63 2.86 -4.90
N LEU A 14 5.41 2.32 -4.84
CA LEU A 14 4.73 1.81 -6.04
C LEU A 14 4.52 2.93 -7.08
N ALA A 15 4.15 4.13 -6.62
CA ALA A 15 3.88 5.26 -7.49
C ALA A 15 5.15 6.03 -7.94
N ASN A 16 6.19 6.11 -7.10
CA ASN A 16 7.35 7.00 -7.32
C ASN A 16 8.70 6.29 -7.35
N GLY A 17 8.77 5.04 -6.89
CA GLY A 17 10.01 4.29 -6.76
C GLY A 17 10.54 3.76 -8.09
N ALA A 18 11.79 3.30 -8.07
CA ALA A 18 12.38 2.60 -9.21
C ALA A 18 11.66 1.26 -9.46
N GLU A 19 11.71 0.75 -10.69
CA GLU A 19 11.11 -0.55 -11.05
C GLU A 19 11.55 -1.67 -10.11
N ARG A 20 12.84 -1.71 -9.74
CA ARG A 20 13.35 -2.69 -8.77
C ARG A 20 12.63 -2.68 -7.42
N ALA A 21 12.22 -1.51 -6.93
CA ALA A 21 11.46 -1.43 -5.68
C ALA A 21 10.05 -1.99 -5.85
N VAL A 22 9.44 -1.80 -7.02
CA VAL A 22 8.14 -2.38 -7.37
C VAL A 22 8.25 -3.90 -7.46
N ASP A 23 9.30 -4.41 -8.10
CA ASP A 23 9.57 -5.86 -8.19
C ASP A 23 9.70 -6.48 -6.79
N GLU A 24 10.55 -5.88 -5.93
CA GLU A 24 10.75 -6.36 -4.55
C GLU A 24 9.44 -6.33 -3.73
N ILE A 25 8.60 -5.30 -3.91
CA ILE A 25 7.28 -5.23 -3.24
C ILE A 25 6.35 -6.32 -3.77
N THR A 26 6.34 -6.57 -5.07
CA THR A 26 5.49 -7.57 -5.73
C THR A 26 5.86 -8.98 -5.27
N ASP A 27 7.15 -9.30 -5.24
CA ASP A 27 7.67 -10.60 -4.77
C ASP A 27 7.35 -10.86 -3.29
N ASN A 28 7.26 -9.80 -2.48
CA ASN A 28 6.97 -9.87 -1.04
C ASN A 28 5.50 -9.57 -0.69
N SER A 29 4.62 -9.46 -1.69
CA SER A 29 3.20 -9.09 -1.52
C SER A 29 2.44 -9.98 -0.54
N SER A 30 2.85 -11.24 -0.37
CA SER A 30 2.30 -12.16 0.65
C SER A 30 2.34 -11.63 2.08
N GLN A 31 3.31 -10.79 2.43
CA GLN A 31 3.35 -10.14 3.75
C GLN A 31 2.27 -9.06 3.89
N ILE A 32 1.94 -8.38 2.79
CA ILE A 32 0.88 -7.36 2.74
C ILE A 32 -0.50 -8.04 2.81
N VAL A 33 -0.66 -9.21 2.20
CA VAL A 33 -1.89 -10.03 2.30
C VAL A 33 -2.23 -10.33 3.76
N LYS A 34 -1.26 -10.63 4.62
CA LYS A 34 -1.51 -10.87 6.06
C LYS A 34 -2.14 -9.67 6.77
N LEU A 35 -1.92 -8.45 6.27
CA LEU A 35 -2.47 -7.23 6.85
C LEU A 35 -3.93 -6.97 6.47
N THR A 36 -4.49 -7.67 5.46
CA THR A 36 -5.92 -7.55 5.12
C THR A 36 -6.83 -8.19 6.17
N SER A 37 -6.29 -9.08 7.01
CA SER A 37 -6.98 -9.67 8.16
C SER A 37 -6.45 -9.16 9.51
N PHE A 38 -5.77 -8.01 9.53
CA PHE A 38 -5.23 -7.44 10.77
C PHE A 38 -6.35 -6.95 11.70
N GLU A 39 -6.38 -7.45 12.93
CA GLU A 39 -7.38 -7.07 13.94
C GLU A 39 -6.71 -6.33 15.10
N TYR A 40 -7.22 -5.13 15.39
CA TYR A 40 -6.83 -4.39 16.58
C TYR A 40 -7.98 -3.47 16.98
N VAL A 41 -8.56 -3.75 18.15
CA VAL A 41 -9.66 -2.99 18.73
C VAL A 41 -9.16 -2.38 20.04
N GLU A 42 -9.28 -1.06 20.18
CA GLU A 42 -8.90 -0.36 21.40
C GLU A 42 -9.86 -0.70 22.56
N SER A 43 -9.45 -0.43 23.80
CA SER A 43 -10.25 -0.69 25.00
C SER A 43 -11.60 0.04 25.03
N ASN A 44 -11.76 1.10 24.23
CA ASN A 44 -13.02 1.84 24.05
C ASN A 44 -13.95 1.25 22.97
N GLY A 45 -13.58 0.10 22.36
CA GLY A 45 -14.35 -0.57 21.30
C GLY A 45 -14.08 -0.04 19.89
N LYS A 46 -13.16 0.91 19.71
CA LYS A 46 -12.80 1.43 18.38
C LYS A 46 -11.91 0.45 17.62
N ASP A 47 -12.40 -0.02 16.47
CA ASP A 47 -11.61 -0.84 15.54
C ASP A 47 -10.62 0.05 14.75
N VAL A 48 -9.40 0.14 15.26
CA VAL A 48 -8.28 0.84 14.62
C VAL A 48 -7.57 -0.04 13.59
N GLY A 49 -7.79 -1.36 13.62
CA GLY A 49 -7.30 -2.31 12.61
C GLY A 49 -7.98 -2.14 11.26
N LEU A 50 -9.22 -1.64 11.22
CA LEU A 50 -9.97 -1.38 9.98
C LEU A 50 -9.19 -0.52 8.98
N ASN A 51 -8.48 0.51 9.46
CA ASN A 51 -7.69 1.38 8.59
C ASN A 51 -6.49 0.65 7.96
N VAL A 52 -5.87 -0.27 8.71
CA VAL A 52 -4.78 -1.10 8.21
C VAL A 52 -5.29 -2.05 7.14
N ARG A 53 -6.42 -2.73 7.38
CA ARG A 53 -7.02 -3.67 6.42
C ARG A 53 -7.36 -2.98 5.09
N LYS A 54 -8.09 -1.86 5.15
CA LYS A 54 -8.44 -1.06 3.96
C LYS A 54 -7.22 -0.56 3.19
N LYS A 55 -6.16 -0.16 3.91
CA LYS A 55 -4.93 0.33 3.26
C LYS A 55 -4.16 -0.82 2.60
N ALA A 56 -4.07 -1.98 3.25
CA ALA A 56 -3.47 -3.18 2.67
C ALA A 56 -4.20 -3.65 1.41
N GLU A 57 -5.54 -3.68 1.44
CA GLU A 57 -6.37 -3.98 0.26
C GLU A 57 -6.11 -2.99 -0.90
N THR A 58 -6.00 -1.70 -0.59
CA THR A 58 -5.68 -0.67 -1.60
C THR A 58 -4.32 -0.94 -2.25
N VAL A 59 -3.29 -1.19 -1.44
CA VAL A 59 -1.92 -1.50 -1.91
C VAL A 59 -1.91 -2.75 -2.78
N LEU A 60 -2.53 -3.85 -2.33
CA LEU A 60 -2.64 -5.08 -3.12
C LEU A 60 -3.36 -4.85 -4.44
N SER A 61 -4.41 -4.02 -4.44
CA SER A 61 -5.12 -3.70 -5.68
C SER A 61 -4.26 -2.95 -6.71
N ILE A 62 -3.18 -2.28 -6.28
CA ILE A 62 -2.20 -1.65 -7.17
C ILE A 62 -1.18 -2.69 -7.63
N VAL A 63 -0.67 -3.52 -6.72
CA VAL A 63 0.31 -4.58 -7.01
C VAL A 63 -0.25 -5.60 -8.01
N ASP A 64 -1.49 -6.06 -7.81
CA ASP A 64 -2.11 -7.13 -8.59
C ASP A 64 -2.65 -6.66 -9.96
N ASN A 65 -2.59 -5.35 -10.26
CA ASN A 65 -3.16 -4.77 -11.47
C ASN A 65 -2.18 -3.81 -12.14
N ARG A 66 -1.58 -4.28 -13.24
CA ARG A 66 -0.62 -3.53 -14.03
C ARG A 66 -1.14 -2.20 -14.55
N ASP A 67 -2.41 -2.12 -14.95
CA ASP A 67 -3.01 -0.88 -15.44
C ASP A 67 -3.15 0.15 -14.32
N LYS A 68 -3.55 -0.29 -13.11
CA LYS A 68 -3.60 0.58 -11.94
C LYS A 68 -2.21 1.05 -11.51
N LEU A 69 -1.22 0.16 -11.52
CA LEU A 69 0.18 0.52 -11.25
C LEU A 69 0.66 1.59 -12.23
N GLN A 70 0.40 1.42 -13.53
CA GLN A 70 0.74 2.41 -14.54
C GLN A 70 0.06 3.76 -14.27
N GLN A 71 -1.24 3.75 -13.98
CA GLN A 71 -2.01 4.97 -13.69
C GLN A 71 -1.46 5.75 -12.48
N VAL A 72 -1.10 5.06 -11.38
CA VAL A 72 -0.56 5.75 -10.19
C VAL A 72 0.82 6.35 -10.46
N ARG A 73 1.66 5.70 -11.28
CA ARG A 73 2.98 6.19 -11.69
C ARG A 73 2.88 7.39 -12.62
N GLU A 74 2.00 7.34 -13.62
CA GLU A 74 1.72 8.47 -14.52
C GLU A 74 1.21 9.69 -13.77
N LYS A 75 0.26 9.49 -12.85
CA LYS A 75 -0.27 10.57 -12.01
C LYS A 75 0.81 11.17 -11.10
N ALA A 76 1.68 10.33 -10.54
CA ALA A 76 2.79 10.79 -9.71
C ALA A 76 3.81 11.60 -10.52
N ALA A 77 4.18 11.12 -11.71
CA ALA A 77 5.06 11.84 -12.63
C ALA A 77 4.50 13.23 -13.02
N ALA A 78 3.21 13.31 -13.35
CA ALA A 78 2.54 14.57 -13.69
C ALA A 78 2.48 15.60 -12.53
N THR A 79 2.68 15.15 -11.29
CA THR A 79 2.68 16.01 -10.10
C THR A 79 4.11 16.40 -9.68
N ARG A 80 5.13 15.70 -10.18
CA ARG A 80 6.53 15.91 -9.80
C ARG A 80 7.15 17.18 -10.41
N ASP A 81 6.61 17.61 -11.54
CA ASP A 81 7.07 18.79 -12.30
C ASP A 81 6.20 20.04 -12.07
N LYS A 82 5.32 20.02 -11.06
CA LYS A 82 4.51 21.16 -10.61
C LYS A 82 5.06 21.72 -9.29
#